data_AF-A0A319D303-F1
#
_entry.id   AF-A0A319D303-F1
#
_cell.length_a   1.000
_cell.length_b   1.000
_cell.length_c   1.000
_cell.angle_alpha   90.00
_cell.angle_beta   90.00
_cell.angle_gamma   90.00
#
_symmetry.space_group_name_H-M   'P 1'
#
loop_
_entity.id
_entity.type
_entity.pdbx_description
1 polymer ?
#
loop_
_entity_poly.entity_id
_entity_poly.type
_entity_poly.pdbx_seq_one_letter_code
_entity_poly.pdbx_strand_id
1 'polypeptide(L)'
;MSGAKSPIAIEALVSQLTLEEKISLIAGHSTWRTAAIERLGIPNLKVSDGPSGARGEIFGEGVPAAFLPCGVSLGATWDVELLYRMGELLAHECKSKSASVILAPTIEDPFLTGKLASAHVRGVQSQGVGATPKHYVANDQETKRFHSNAVIAQRALHEVYLLPFQMVVRDADPWCMMTAYNKVNGLHCDMSYELLTKIPRDT
;
A
#
# COMPACT_ATOMS: atom_id res chain seq x y z
N MET A 1 3.60 -17.08 -27.34
CA MET A 1 4.97 -17.28 -26.81
C MET A 1 5.09 -16.47 -25.52
N SER A 2 4.73 -17.07 -24.38
CA SER A 2 4.83 -16.41 -23.07
C SER A 2 6.27 -16.55 -22.56
N GLY A 3 7.08 -15.53 -22.81
CA GLY A 3 8.38 -15.42 -22.16
C GLY A 3 8.16 -15.21 -20.67
N ALA A 4 8.23 -16.29 -19.89
CA ALA A 4 8.39 -16.17 -18.45
C ALA A 4 9.66 -15.35 -18.22
N LYS A 5 9.50 -14.09 -17.79
CA LYS A 5 10.64 -13.26 -17.41
C LYS A 5 11.39 -14.02 -16.32
N SER A 6 12.67 -14.29 -16.52
CA SER A 6 13.50 -14.90 -15.48
C SER A 6 13.35 -14.07 -14.20
N PRO A 7 13.30 -14.70 -13.01
CA PRO A 7 13.27 -13.96 -11.77
C PRO A 7 14.44 -12.97 -11.76
N ILE A 8 14.14 -11.69 -11.55
CA ILE A 8 15.17 -10.67 -11.37
C ILE A 8 15.96 -11.09 -10.13
N ALA A 9 17.26 -11.31 -10.28
CA ALA A 9 18.14 -11.59 -9.14
C ALA A 9 18.36 -10.30 -8.36
N ILE A 10 17.45 -9.99 -7.41
CA ILE A 10 17.44 -8.76 -6.63
C ILE A 10 18.80 -8.53 -5.95
N GLU A 11 19.37 -9.56 -5.31
CA GLU A 11 20.68 -9.47 -4.66
C GLU A 11 21.81 -9.10 -5.63
N ALA A 12 21.77 -9.64 -6.85
CA ALA A 12 22.76 -9.32 -7.86
C ALA A 12 22.62 -7.86 -8.33
N LEU A 13 21.40 -7.34 -8.48
CA LEU A 13 21.20 -5.92 -8.80
C LEU A 13 21.65 -5.02 -7.64
N VAL A 14 21.28 -5.35 -6.40
CA VAL A 14 21.66 -4.57 -5.21
C VAL A 14 23.18 -4.52 -5.03
N SER A 15 23.89 -5.59 -5.36
CA SER A 15 25.36 -5.64 -5.31
C SER A 15 26.04 -4.72 -6.35
N GLN A 16 25.35 -4.37 -7.43
CA GLN A 16 25.87 -3.53 -8.52
C GLN A 16 25.56 -2.04 -8.36
N LEU A 17 24.71 -1.68 -7.39
CA LEU A 17 24.37 -0.29 -7.10
C LEU A 17 25.53 0.41 -6.36
N THR A 18 25.84 1.64 -6.77
CA THR A 18 26.67 2.54 -5.95
C THR A 18 25.92 2.96 -4.68
N LEU A 19 26.64 3.59 -3.74
CA LEU A 19 26.00 4.10 -2.52
C LEU A 19 24.95 5.17 -2.84
N GLU A 20 25.25 6.06 -3.79
CA GLU A 20 24.35 7.13 -4.25
C GLU A 20 23.10 6.55 -4.91
N GLU A 21 23.25 5.49 -5.72
CA GLU A 21 22.13 4.77 -6.34
C GLU A 21 21.27 4.06 -5.27
N LYS A 22 21.86 3.54 -4.19
CA LYS A 22 21.11 2.98 -3.05
C LYS A 22 20.34 4.06 -2.29
N ILE A 23 20.96 5.21 -2.03
CA ILE A 23 20.34 6.34 -1.33
C ILE A 23 19.18 6.91 -2.15
N SER A 24 19.30 6.98 -3.48
CA SER A 24 18.22 7.51 -4.32
C SER A 24 16.98 6.61 -4.35
N LEU A 25 17.13 5.31 -4.14
CA LEU A 25 16.02 4.34 -4.13
C LEU A 25 15.22 4.29 -2.82
N ILE A 26 15.72 4.89 -1.72
CA ILE A 26 15.01 4.94 -0.42
C ILE A 26 14.18 6.21 -0.23
N ALA A 27 14.10 7.07 -1.24
CA ALA A 27 13.27 8.27 -1.24
C ALA A 27 12.46 8.35 -2.54
N GLY A 28 11.30 9.01 -2.49
CA GLY A 28 10.58 9.38 -3.70
C GLY A 28 11.41 10.36 -4.53
N HIS A 29 11.55 10.09 -5.83
CA HIS A 29 12.18 11.04 -6.76
C HIS A 29 11.26 12.24 -7.02
N SER A 30 9.95 11.99 -7.05
CA SER A 30 8.92 13.02 -7.00
C SER A 30 7.79 12.56 -6.08
N THR A 31 6.74 13.38 -5.95
CA THR A 31 5.54 13.03 -5.18
C THR A 31 4.91 11.70 -5.59
N TRP A 32 5.06 11.29 -6.87
CA TRP A 32 4.36 10.15 -7.45
C TRP A 32 5.28 9.11 -8.07
N ARG A 33 6.61 9.30 -8.03
CA ARG A 33 7.55 8.42 -8.74
C ARG A 33 8.76 8.06 -7.89
N THR A 34 9.19 6.80 -7.98
CA THR A 34 10.48 6.35 -7.43
C THR A 34 11.64 6.81 -8.31
N ALA A 35 12.87 6.71 -7.81
CA ALA A 35 14.06 6.87 -8.64
C ALA A 35 14.16 5.75 -9.71
N ALA A 36 14.88 6.05 -10.79
CA ALA A 36 15.25 5.09 -11.84
C ALA A 36 16.79 4.97 -11.89
N ILE A 37 17.29 3.78 -12.21
CA ILE A 37 18.71 3.50 -12.42
C ILE A 37 18.89 2.95 -13.83
N GLU A 38 19.05 3.84 -14.81
CA GLU A 38 19.03 3.50 -16.24
C GLU A 38 20.14 2.50 -16.63
N ARG A 39 21.36 2.68 -16.09
CA ARG A 39 22.51 1.79 -16.35
C ARG A 39 22.24 0.32 -15.98
N LEU A 40 21.39 0.09 -14.98
CA LEU A 40 20.99 -1.25 -14.51
C LEU A 40 19.60 -1.65 -14.99
N GLY A 41 18.96 -0.84 -15.84
CA GLY A 41 17.62 -1.11 -16.37
C GLY A 41 16.51 -1.08 -15.32
N ILE A 42 16.70 -0.36 -14.20
CA ILE A 42 15.67 -0.20 -13.15
C ILE A 42 14.78 1.00 -13.52
N PRO A 43 13.52 0.81 -13.92
CA PRO A 43 12.63 1.91 -14.25
C PRO A 43 12.12 2.61 -12.99
N ASN A 44 11.61 3.85 -13.14
CA ASN A 44 10.79 4.45 -12.09
C ASN A 44 9.42 3.77 -12.03
N LEU A 45 8.91 3.59 -10.83
CA LEU A 45 7.53 3.19 -10.59
C LEU A 45 6.69 4.44 -10.34
N LYS A 46 5.59 4.57 -11.06
CA LYS A 46 4.56 5.58 -10.76
C LYS A 46 3.56 5.00 -9.77
N VAL A 47 3.32 5.72 -8.69
CA VAL A 47 2.25 5.43 -7.74
C VAL A 47 1.08 6.36 -8.00
N SER A 48 -0.14 5.90 -7.72
CA SER A 48 -1.35 6.71 -7.80
C SER A 48 -2.11 6.62 -6.50
N ASP A 49 -2.60 7.75 -6.03
CA ASP A 49 -3.61 7.73 -4.99
C ASP A 49 -4.87 6.99 -5.42
N GLY A 50 -5.50 6.49 -4.35
CA GLY A 50 -6.91 6.20 -4.18
C GLY A 50 -7.33 6.59 -2.76
N PRO A 51 -8.30 5.91 -2.11
CA PRO A 51 -8.75 4.55 -2.39
C PRO A 51 -9.96 4.45 -3.33
N SER A 52 -10.72 5.52 -3.53
CA SER A 52 -11.98 5.51 -4.29
C SER A 52 -11.81 5.69 -5.81
N GLY A 53 -10.68 5.28 -6.37
CA GLY A 53 -10.33 5.48 -7.79
C GLY A 53 -8.83 5.76 -7.98
N ALA A 54 -8.27 5.46 -9.15
CA ALA A 54 -6.89 5.80 -9.45
C ALA A 54 -6.82 7.24 -10.00
N ARG A 55 -6.32 8.19 -9.21
CA ARG A 55 -6.25 9.61 -9.64
C ARG A 55 -5.18 9.89 -10.69
N GLY A 56 -4.03 9.22 -10.61
CA GLY A 56 -2.82 9.60 -11.34
C GLY A 56 -1.99 10.68 -10.63
N GLU A 57 -1.05 11.28 -11.35
CA GLU A 57 -0.05 12.23 -10.79
C GLU A 57 -0.50 13.70 -10.81
N ILE A 58 -1.53 14.04 -11.59
CA ILE A 58 -2.02 15.41 -11.77
C ILE A 58 -3.26 15.62 -10.90
N PHE A 59 -3.27 16.69 -10.11
CA PHE A 59 -4.47 17.19 -9.45
C PHE A 59 -5.21 18.14 -10.39
N GLY A 60 -6.55 18.05 -10.45
CA GLY A 60 -7.37 18.92 -11.32
C GLY A 60 -7.67 18.28 -12.67
N GLU A 61 -7.35 18.97 -13.76
CA GLU A 61 -7.62 18.55 -15.15
C GLU A 61 -6.70 17.41 -15.65
N GLY A 62 -6.65 16.32 -14.90
CA GLY A 62 -5.96 15.09 -15.26
C GLY A 62 -6.81 14.17 -16.15
N VAL A 63 -6.25 13.00 -16.47
CA VAL A 63 -7.00 11.92 -17.12
C VAL A 63 -8.19 11.54 -16.22
N PRO A 64 -9.43 11.53 -16.74
CA PRO A 64 -10.59 11.12 -15.96
C PRO A 64 -10.41 9.77 -15.26
N ALA A 65 -10.98 9.65 -14.08
CA ALA A 65 -10.91 8.44 -13.26
C ALA A 65 -12.32 7.94 -12.94
N ALA A 66 -12.47 6.62 -12.88
CA ALA A 66 -13.65 6.02 -12.29
C ALA A 66 -13.70 6.36 -10.79
N PHE A 67 -14.79 6.99 -10.35
CA PHE A 67 -15.03 7.28 -8.94
C PHE A 67 -15.86 6.15 -8.32
N LEU A 68 -15.26 5.44 -7.39
CA LEU A 68 -15.83 4.25 -6.77
C LEU A 68 -16.54 4.61 -5.46
N PRO A 69 -17.50 3.79 -4.99
CA PRO A 69 -18.09 3.96 -3.67
C PRO A 69 -17.00 4.01 -2.58
N CYS A 70 -17.19 4.84 -1.56
CA CYS A 70 -16.26 4.94 -0.45
C CYS A 70 -16.18 3.63 0.36
N GLY A 71 -15.10 3.49 1.14
CA GLY A 71 -14.80 2.26 1.88
C GLY A 71 -15.94 1.77 2.78
N VAL A 72 -16.62 2.67 3.48
CA VAL A 72 -17.76 2.32 4.35
C VAL A 72 -18.95 1.76 3.56
N SER A 73 -19.24 2.31 2.38
CA SER A 73 -20.31 1.82 1.50
C SER A 73 -19.97 0.45 0.92
N LEU A 74 -18.71 0.24 0.52
CA LEU A 74 -18.21 -1.08 0.10
C LEU A 74 -18.24 -2.08 1.26
N GLY A 75 -17.87 -1.64 2.47
CA GLY A 75 -17.94 -2.42 3.70
C GLY A 75 -19.36 -2.91 4.00
N ALA A 76 -20.35 -2.05 3.80
CA ALA A 76 -21.76 -2.37 4.00
C ALA A 76 -22.31 -3.44 3.04
N THR A 77 -21.59 -3.79 1.97
CA THR A 77 -21.99 -4.89 1.07
C THR A 77 -21.71 -6.27 1.65
N TRP A 78 -20.71 -6.39 2.55
CA TRP A 78 -20.21 -7.68 3.05
C TRP A 78 -19.81 -8.67 1.94
N ASP A 79 -19.50 -8.16 0.74
CA ASP A 79 -19.28 -8.96 -0.46
C ASP A 79 -17.79 -9.02 -0.84
N VAL A 80 -17.14 -10.11 -0.46
CA VAL A 80 -15.72 -10.39 -0.74
C VAL A 80 -15.45 -10.45 -2.25
N GLU A 81 -16.35 -11.06 -3.02
CA GLU A 81 -16.19 -11.21 -4.47
C GLU A 81 -16.39 -9.89 -5.22
N LEU A 82 -17.29 -9.04 -4.72
CA LEU A 82 -17.38 -7.65 -5.18
C LEU A 82 -16.06 -6.92 -4.95
N LEU A 83 -15.46 -6.99 -3.77
CA LEU A 83 -14.21 -6.28 -3.48
C LEU A 83 -13.03 -6.80 -4.30
N TYR A 84 -12.99 -8.10 -4.63
CA TYR A 84 -12.01 -8.63 -5.58
C TYR A 84 -12.18 -7.99 -6.97
N ARG A 85 -13.40 -7.99 -7.53
CA ARG A 85 -13.70 -7.35 -8.83
C ARG A 85 -13.43 -5.84 -8.82
N MET A 86 -13.68 -5.17 -7.69
CA MET A 86 -13.34 -3.76 -7.52
C MET A 86 -11.82 -3.54 -7.58
N GLY A 87 -11.03 -4.46 -7.01
CA GLY A 87 -9.57 -4.44 -7.12
C GLY A 87 -9.10 -4.60 -8.57
N GLU A 88 -9.71 -5.50 -9.34
CA GLU A 88 -9.39 -5.67 -10.77
C GLU A 88 -9.69 -4.39 -11.56
N LEU A 89 -10.86 -3.78 -11.34
CA LEU A 89 -11.23 -2.52 -11.97
C LEU A 89 -10.24 -1.40 -11.64
N LEU A 90 -9.83 -1.28 -10.37
CA LEU A 90 -8.83 -0.30 -9.96
C LEU A 90 -7.47 -0.53 -10.63
N ALA A 91 -7.05 -1.77 -10.80
CA ALA A 91 -5.81 -2.06 -11.51
C ALA A 91 -5.89 -1.68 -13.00
N HIS A 92 -7.04 -1.86 -13.65
CA HIS A 92 -7.26 -1.35 -15.01
C HIS A 92 -7.18 0.18 -15.07
N GLU A 93 -7.76 0.88 -14.09
CA GLU A 93 -7.66 2.34 -13.95
C GLU A 93 -6.21 2.82 -13.71
N CYS A 94 -5.43 2.07 -12.94
CA CYS A 94 -4.00 2.34 -12.75
C CYS A 94 -3.25 2.21 -14.08
N LYS A 95 -3.50 1.15 -14.85
CA LYS A 95 -2.88 0.92 -16.16
C LYS A 95 -3.21 2.03 -17.14
N SER A 96 -4.45 2.54 -17.18
CA SER A 96 -4.82 3.66 -18.06
C SER A 96 -4.08 4.96 -17.74
N LYS A 97 -3.54 5.07 -16.52
CA LYS A 97 -2.76 6.22 -16.02
C LYS A 97 -1.26 5.91 -15.91
N SER A 98 -0.83 4.76 -16.42
CA SER A 98 0.54 4.23 -16.35
C SER A 98 1.09 4.17 -14.91
N ALA A 99 0.23 3.89 -13.93
CA ALA A 99 0.60 3.69 -12.54
C ALA A 99 0.83 2.20 -12.26
N SER A 100 1.96 1.87 -11.64
CA SER A 100 2.35 0.50 -11.29
C SER A 100 1.85 0.08 -9.91
N VAL A 101 1.53 1.04 -9.05
CA VAL A 101 1.08 0.79 -7.67
C VAL A 101 -0.07 1.74 -7.32
N ILE A 102 -1.11 1.21 -6.68
CA ILE A 102 -2.20 1.99 -6.09
C ILE A 102 -1.97 2.15 -4.59
N LEU A 103 -2.21 3.36 -4.08
CA LEU A 103 -2.18 3.67 -2.66
C LEU A 103 -3.53 3.32 -2.01
N ALA A 104 -3.89 2.03 -2.03
CA ALA A 104 -5.15 1.48 -1.55
C ALA A 104 -4.99 -0.01 -1.15
N PRO A 105 -5.87 -0.58 -0.29
CA PRO A 105 -7.03 0.06 0.36
C PRO A 105 -6.69 0.82 1.64
N THR A 106 -7.62 1.67 2.12
CA THR A 106 -7.59 2.20 3.50
C THR A 106 -8.35 1.27 4.43
N ILE A 107 -7.81 0.98 5.62
CA ILE A 107 -8.29 -0.05 6.55
C ILE A 107 -8.55 0.55 7.94
N GLU A 108 -9.67 0.18 8.59
CA GLU A 108 -10.10 0.72 9.91
C GLU A 108 -10.73 -0.30 10.89
N ASP A 109 -11.53 -1.29 10.45
CA ASP A 109 -12.23 -2.27 11.33
C ASP A 109 -11.57 -3.67 11.31
N PRO A 110 -11.58 -4.44 12.43
CA PRO A 110 -10.74 -5.63 12.57
C PRO A 110 -11.01 -6.75 11.55
N PHE A 111 -12.15 -7.44 11.65
CA PHE A 111 -12.34 -8.67 10.88
C PHE A 111 -12.95 -8.42 9.51
N LEU A 112 -14.00 -7.59 9.44
CA LEU A 112 -14.70 -7.32 8.19
C LEU A 112 -13.75 -6.61 7.21
N THR A 113 -13.09 -5.54 7.65
CA THR A 113 -12.14 -4.84 6.76
C THR A 113 -10.95 -5.72 6.41
N GLY A 114 -10.44 -6.56 7.32
CA GLY A 114 -9.39 -7.53 7.00
C GLY A 114 -9.78 -8.45 5.83
N LYS A 115 -11.00 -9.02 5.85
CA LYS A 115 -11.49 -9.89 4.75
C LYS A 115 -11.68 -9.13 3.45
N LEU A 116 -12.34 -7.99 3.50
CA LEU A 116 -12.63 -7.17 2.32
C LEU A 116 -11.36 -6.58 1.69
N ALA A 117 -10.44 -6.09 2.51
CA ALA A 117 -9.15 -5.56 2.06
C ALA A 117 -8.28 -6.66 1.45
N SER A 118 -8.27 -7.87 2.01
CA SER A 118 -7.54 -9.00 1.42
C SER A 118 -8.03 -9.32 0.01
N ALA A 119 -9.36 -9.35 -0.18
CA ALA A 119 -9.95 -9.56 -1.50
C ALA A 119 -9.58 -8.45 -2.48
N HIS A 120 -9.66 -7.20 -2.04
CA HIS A 120 -9.28 -6.03 -2.82
C HIS A 120 -7.81 -6.11 -3.26
N VAL A 121 -6.89 -6.40 -2.33
CA VAL A 121 -5.45 -6.54 -2.63
C VAL A 121 -5.21 -7.66 -3.66
N ARG A 122 -5.83 -8.83 -3.47
CA ARG A 122 -5.73 -9.92 -4.46
C ARG A 122 -6.27 -9.51 -5.83
N GLY A 123 -7.39 -8.81 -5.88
CA GLY A 123 -7.97 -8.31 -7.13
C GLY A 123 -7.01 -7.37 -7.86
N VAL A 124 -6.45 -6.39 -7.16
CA VAL A 124 -5.45 -5.45 -7.73
C VAL A 124 -4.22 -6.19 -8.24
N GLN A 125 -3.64 -7.07 -7.42
CA GLN A 125 -2.39 -7.78 -7.74
C GLN A 125 -2.55 -8.87 -8.80
N SER A 126 -3.74 -9.47 -8.93
CA SER A 126 -4.05 -10.41 -10.02
C SER A 126 -3.88 -9.79 -11.40
N GLN A 127 -3.99 -8.47 -11.49
CA GLN A 127 -3.82 -7.69 -12.71
C GLN A 127 -2.40 -7.13 -12.88
N GLY A 128 -1.45 -7.48 -12.01
CA GLY A 128 -0.05 -7.04 -12.12
C GLY A 128 0.20 -5.59 -11.69
N VAL A 129 -0.67 -5.02 -10.85
CA VAL A 129 -0.49 -3.71 -10.19
C VAL A 129 -0.28 -3.96 -8.70
N GLY A 130 0.64 -3.23 -8.06
CA GLY A 130 0.88 -3.36 -6.62
C GLY A 130 -0.21 -2.68 -5.80
N ALA A 131 -0.62 -3.31 -4.70
CA ALA A 131 -1.51 -2.69 -3.72
C ALA A 131 -0.71 -2.17 -2.51
N THR A 132 -1.26 -1.17 -1.81
CA THR A 132 -0.64 -0.54 -0.64
C THR A 132 -1.69 -0.33 0.46
N PRO A 133 -1.95 -1.34 1.31
CA PRO A 133 -2.77 -1.19 2.50
C PRO A 133 -2.26 -0.04 3.37
N LYS A 134 -3.18 0.83 3.81
CA LYS A 134 -2.89 2.03 4.58
C LYS A 134 -3.97 2.33 5.63
N HIS A 135 -3.72 3.09 6.69
CA HIS A 135 -2.41 3.60 7.12
C HIS A 135 -1.96 2.79 8.33
N TYR A 136 -0.77 2.23 8.27
CA TYR A 136 -0.23 1.33 9.28
C TYR A 136 0.53 2.12 10.38
N VAL A 137 0.00 2.33 11.58
CA VAL A 137 -1.28 1.85 12.10
C VAL A 137 -1.91 2.88 13.07
N ALA A 138 -3.20 2.71 13.36
CA ALA A 138 -3.96 3.52 14.33
C ALA A 138 -4.05 5.01 13.98
N ASN A 139 -4.19 5.32 12.69
CA ASN A 139 -4.49 6.68 12.20
C ASN A 139 -6.00 6.93 12.12
N ASP A 140 -6.67 6.90 13.26
CA ASP A 140 -8.14 6.89 13.33
C ASP A 140 -8.74 8.29 13.57
N GLN A 141 -7.91 9.34 13.56
CA GLN A 141 -8.34 10.73 13.67
C GLN A 141 -7.43 11.67 12.87
N GLU A 142 -8.01 12.69 12.23
CA GLU A 142 -7.25 13.65 11.44
C GLU A 142 -6.72 14.83 12.27
N THR A 143 -7.32 15.11 13.43
CA THR A 143 -6.90 16.23 14.29
C THR A 143 -5.45 16.04 14.74
N LYS A 144 -4.58 16.93 14.24
CA LYS A 144 -3.13 16.92 14.51
C LYS A 144 -2.48 15.55 14.21
N ARG A 145 -2.91 14.83 13.18
CA ARG A 145 -2.42 13.48 12.84
C ARG A 145 -0.89 13.34 12.79
N PHE A 146 -0.15 14.39 12.40
CA PHE A 146 1.31 14.43 12.40
C PHE A 146 1.96 14.50 13.80
N HIS A 147 1.19 14.69 14.87
CA HIS A 147 1.68 14.82 16.25
C HIS A 147 0.88 13.97 17.25
N SER A 148 -0.27 13.43 16.82
CA SER A 148 -1.13 12.59 17.66
C SER A 148 -0.36 11.37 18.16
N ASN A 149 -0.63 10.99 19.41
CA ASN A 149 -0.08 9.79 20.01
C ASN A 149 -1.23 8.89 20.46
N ALA A 150 -1.44 7.81 19.72
CA ALA A 150 -2.39 6.78 20.09
C ALA A 150 -1.80 5.93 21.23
N VAL A 151 -2.33 6.11 22.45
CA VAL A 151 -1.93 5.33 23.63
C VAL A 151 -2.84 4.12 23.71
N ILE A 152 -2.34 2.96 23.26
CA ILE A 152 -3.14 1.75 23.04
C ILE A 152 -2.50 0.59 23.81
N ALA A 153 -3.30 -0.10 24.62
CA ALA A 153 -2.88 -1.32 25.29
C ALA A 153 -2.50 -2.39 24.25
N GLN A 154 -1.44 -3.16 24.50
CA GLN A 154 -0.93 -4.17 23.56
C GLN A 154 -2.02 -5.12 23.03
N ARG A 155 -2.93 -5.56 23.91
CA ARG A 155 -4.06 -6.39 23.50
C ARG A 155 -4.94 -5.73 22.44
N ALA A 156 -5.33 -4.48 22.65
CA ALA A 156 -6.15 -3.75 21.68
C ALA A 156 -5.38 -3.48 20.39
N LEU A 157 -4.09 -3.13 20.49
CA LEU A 157 -3.22 -2.93 19.33
C LEU A 157 -3.22 -4.17 18.42
N HIS A 158 -3.06 -5.36 18.99
CA HIS A 158 -3.03 -6.62 18.24
C HIS A 158 -4.42 -7.10 17.79
N GLU A 159 -5.42 -7.09 18.67
CA GLU A 159 -6.75 -7.67 18.38
C GLU A 159 -7.64 -6.77 17.51
N VAL A 160 -7.38 -5.45 17.47
CA VAL A 160 -8.22 -4.49 16.74
C VAL A 160 -7.46 -3.85 15.58
N TYR A 161 -6.37 -3.16 15.87
CA TYR A 161 -5.74 -2.26 14.91
C TYR A 161 -4.79 -2.98 13.93
N LEU A 162 -4.01 -3.96 14.43
CA LEU A 162 -3.08 -4.74 13.61
C LEU A 162 -3.76 -5.94 12.93
N LEU A 163 -4.83 -6.48 13.51
CA LEU A 163 -5.52 -7.66 12.98
C LEU A 163 -5.87 -7.56 11.48
N PRO A 164 -6.44 -6.47 10.95
CA PRO A 164 -6.77 -6.42 9.54
C PRO A 164 -5.53 -6.37 8.65
N PHE A 165 -4.43 -5.73 9.09
CA PHE A 165 -3.16 -5.75 8.36
C PHE A 165 -2.53 -7.14 8.38
N GLN A 166 -2.56 -7.83 9.53
CA GLN A 166 -2.12 -9.22 9.64
C GLN A 166 -2.90 -10.13 8.70
N MET A 167 -4.22 -9.95 8.61
CA MET A 167 -5.07 -10.70 7.67
C MET A 167 -4.68 -10.43 6.22
N VAL A 168 -4.46 -9.17 5.84
CA VAL A 168 -4.06 -8.81 4.47
C VAL A 168 -2.69 -9.37 4.11
N VAL A 169 -1.70 -9.30 5.01
CA VAL A 169 -0.38 -9.89 4.79
C VAL A 169 -0.51 -11.41 4.58
N ARG A 170 -1.22 -12.11 5.47
CA ARG A 170 -1.40 -13.56 5.40
C ARG A 170 -2.20 -14.02 4.18
N ASP A 171 -3.30 -13.34 3.87
CA ASP A 171 -4.31 -13.83 2.91
C ASP A 171 -4.14 -13.23 1.50
N ALA A 172 -3.27 -12.23 1.32
CA ALA A 172 -3.13 -11.49 0.06
C ALA A 172 -1.71 -11.02 -0.32
N ASP A 173 -0.72 -11.06 0.60
CA ASP A 173 0.69 -10.71 0.34
C ASP A 173 0.87 -9.37 -0.43
N PRO A 174 0.55 -8.22 0.19
CA PRO A 174 0.60 -6.93 -0.48
C PRO A 174 2.05 -6.53 -0.81
N TRP A 175 2.28 -6.02 -2.03
CA TRP A 175 3.61 -5.59 -2.48
C TRP A 175 4.14 -4.38 -1.73
N CYS A 176 3.27 -3.56 -1.16
CA CYS A 176 3.61 -2.36 -0.43
C CYS A 176 2.75 -2.23 0.83
N MET A 177 3.19 -1.43 1.79
CA MET A 177 2.41 -0.99 2.94
C MET A 177 2.77 0.47 3.23
N MET A 178 1.79 1.29 3.62
CA MET A 178 2.02 2.70 3.92
C MET A 178 1.85 2.95 5.41
N THR A 179 2.89 3.52 6.02
CA THR A 179 2.88 3.90 7.42
C THR A 179 1.92 5.06 7.69
N ALA A 180 1.38 5.09 8.89
CA ALA A 180 0.61 6.18 9.41
C ALA A 180 1.48 7.37 9.82
N TYR A 181 0.88 8.56 9.87
CA TYR A 181 1.56 9.77 10.33
C TYR A 181 1.73 9.84 11.85
N ASN A 182 0.77 9.30 12.60
CA ASN A 182 0.72 9.43 14.05
C ASN A 182 1.80 8.59 14.76
N LYS A 183 1.91 8.82 16.06
CA LYS A 183 2.63 7.97 16.99
C LYS A 183 1.71 6.88 17.54
N VAL A 184 2.29 5.74 17.86
CA VAL A 184 1.67 4.69 18.68
C VAL A 184 2.57 4.47 19.88
N ASN A 185 2.01 4.62 21.08
CA ASN A 185 2.72 4.44 22.35
C ASN A 185 4.05 5.21 22.43
N GLY A 186 4.09 6.44 21.88
CA GLY A 186 5.19 7.39 22.00
C GLY A 186 6.14 7.50 20.80
N LEU A 187 6.12 6.56 19.86
CA LEU A 187 6.98 6.57 18.66
C LEU A 187 6.18 6.72 17.37
N HIS A 188 6.69 7.49 16.39
CA HIS A 188 6.05 7.59 15.08
C HIS A 188 6.08 6.25 14.35
N CYS A 189 5.00 5.94 13.63
CA CYS A 189 4.87 4.66 12.94
C CYS A 189 5.99 4.43 11.91
N ASP A 190 6.45 5.48 11.24
CA ASP A 190 7.51 5.46 10.22
C ASP A 190 8.94 5.29 10.76
N MET A 191 9.13 5.29 12.08
CA MET A 191 10.42 5.06 12.73
C MET A 191 10.38 3.99 13.83
N SER A 192 9.24 3.34 14.03
CA SER A 192 9.05 2.35 15.08
C SER A 192 9.60 0.99 14.65
N TYR A 193 10.73 0.56 15.20
CA TYR A 193 11.32 -0.76 14.92
C TYR A 193 10.36 -1.92 15.23
N GLU A 194 9.59 -1.79 16.31
CA GLU A 194 8.56 -2.76 16.70
C GLU A 194 7.52 -2.94 15.58
N LEU A 195 7.00 -1.83 15.05
CA LEU A 195 5.95 -1.86 14.02
C LEU A 195 6.51 -2.21 12.63
N LEU A 196 7.74 -1.80 12.29
CA LEU A 196 8.28 -1.91 10.93
C LEU A 196 9.10 -3.17 10.67
N THR A 197 9.63 -3.79 11.74
CA THR A 197 10.50 -4.97 11.61
C THR A 197 9.97 -6.12 12.45
N LYS A 198 9.89 -5.95 13.77
CA LYS A 198 9.61 -7.08 14.66
C LYS A 198 8.25 -7.72 14.40
N ILE A 199 7.18 -6.93 14.31
CA ILE A 199 5.82 -7.45 14.06
C ILE A 199 5.62 -7.96 12.62
N PRO A 200 6.01 -7.23 11.55
CA PRO A 200 5.69 -7.67 10.19
C PRO A 200 6.74 -8.60 9.55
N ARG A 201 7.92 -8.80 10.16
CA ARG A 201 9.02 -9.58 9.55
C ARG A 201 9.58 -10.70 10.43
N ASP A 202 9.64 -10.52 11.75
CA ASP A 202 10.33 -11.45 12.66
C ASP A 202 9.37 -12.44 13.35
N THR A 203 8.07 -12.35 13.10
CA THR A 203 7.02 -13.25 13.65
C THR A 203 6.27 -13.96 12.54
#